data_AF-W4PA88-F1
#
_entry.id   AF-W4PA88-F1
#
_cell.length_a   1.000
_cell.length_b   1.000
_cell.length_c   1.000
_cell.angle_alpha   90.00
_cell.angle_beta   90.00
_cell.angle_gamma   90.00
#
_symmetry.space_group_name_H-M   'P 1'
#
loop_
_entity.id
_entity.type
_entity.pdbx_description
1 polymer ?
#
loop_
_entity_poly.entity_id
_entity_poly.type
_entity_poly.pdbx_seq_one_letter_code
_entity_poly.pdbx_strand_id
1 'polypeptide(L)'
;MSFIFIPIFAQMGISPDVTQCAFRIGDSSTNAITPFLFYMPLVLTYMRQYDKNITYGSLLKYTWRYSLCILLVWTLLFVCWYLSGLPMGL
;
A
#
# COMPACT_ATOMS: atom_id res chain seq x y z
N MET A 1 -4.67 4.25 -12.39
CA MET A 1 -4.63 2.81 -12.75
C MET A 1 -5.96 2.09 -12.51
N SER A 2 -6.71 2.37 -11.43
CA SER A 2 -7.99 1.67 -11.19
C SER A 2 -9.01 1.82 -12.34
N PHE A 3 -9.08 2.99 -13.00
CA PHE A 3 -9.98 3.22 -14.15
C PHE A 3 -9.73 2.30 -15.37
N ILE A 4 -8.53 1.75 -15.50
CA ILE A 4 -8.17 0.86 -16.62
C ILE A 4 -8.29 -0.61 -16.20
N PHE A 5 -7.84 -0.96 -15.00
CA PHE A 5 -7.84 -2.36 -14.55
C PHE A 5 -9.23 -2.84 -14.09
N ILE A 6 -10.05 -1.99 -13.47
CA ILE A 6 -11.39 -2.38 -13.01
C ILE A 6 -12.28 -2.86 -14.16
N PRO A 7 -12.39 -2.15 -15.31
CA PRO A 7 -13.20 -2.63 -16.43
C PRO A 7 -12.67 -3.91 -17.07
N ILE A 8 -11.35 -4.09 -17.14
CA ILE A 8 -10.72 -5.29 -17.71
C ILE A 8 -11.03 -6.53 -16.86
N PHE A 9 -10.85 -6.43 -15.54
CA PHE A 9 -11.16 -7.54 -14.65
C PHE A 9 -12.67 -7.81 -14.53
N ALA A 10 -13.50 -6.77 -14.67
CA ALA A 10 -14.95 -6.94 -14.76
C ALA A 10 -15.37 -7.73 -16.01
N GLN A 11 -14.74 -7.50 -17.17
CA GLN A 11 -14.97 -8.31 -18.38
C GLN A 11 -14.54 -9.78 -18.21
N MET A 12 -13.57 -10.04 -17.33
CA MET A 12 -13.11 -11.39 -16.98
C MET A 12 -13.97 -12.06 -15.89
N GLY A 13 -15.05 -11.41 -15.43
CA GLY A 13 -15.98 -11.96 -14.43
C GLY A 13 -15.60 -11.69 -12.98
N ILE A 14 -14.61 -10.85 -12.69
CA ILE A 14 -14.25 -10.43 -11.33
C ILE A 14 -15.10 -9.23 -10.92
N SER A 15 -15.68 -9.26 -9.71
CA SER A 15 -16.40 -8.10 -9.17
C SER A 15 -15.50 -6.84 -9.16
N PRO A 16 -16.03 -5.69 -9.59
CA PRO A 16 -15.34 -4.41 -9.49
C PRO A 16 -14.87 -4.06 -8.07
N ASP A 17 -15.63 -4.48 -7.05
CA ASP A 17 -15.37 -4.20 -5.63
C ASP A 17 -14.12 -4.95 -5.15
N VAL A 18 -13.99 -6.22 -5.56
CA VAL A 18 -12.81 -7.05 -5.24
C VAL A 18 -11.56 -6.45 -5.90
N THR A 19 -11.68 -6.03 -7.15
CA THR A 19 -10.58 -5.39 -7.90
C THR A 19 -10.19 -4.05 -7.28
N GLN A 20 -11.15 -3.26 -6.82
CA GLN A 20 -10.91 -2.01 -6.10
C GLN A 20 -10.20 -2.21 -4.76
N CYS A 21 -10.65 -3.18 -3.96
CA CYS A 21 -9.99 -3.52 -2.70
C CYS A 21 -8.55 -3.96 -2.92
N ALA A 22 -8.30 -4.86 -3.89
CA ALA A 22 -6.94 -5.29 -4.23
C ALA A 22 -6.05 -4.11 -4.67
N PHE A 23 -6.59 -3.18 -5.46
CA PHE A 23 -5.87 -1.98 -5.88
C PHE A 23 -5.51 -1.07 -4.68
N ARG A 24 -6.46 -0.86 -3.75
CA ARG A 24 -6.25 -0.03 -2.55
C ARG A 24 -5.17 -0.60 -1.64
N ILE A 25 -5.12 -1.92 -1.50
CA ILE A 25 -4.10 -2.62 -0.70
C ILE A 25 -2.70 -2.36 -1.27
N GLY A 26 -2.54 -2.50 -2.59
CA GLY A 26 -1.27 -2.28 -3.27
C GLY A 26 -0.80 -0.83 -3.19
N ASP A 27 -1.71 0.12 -3.42
CA ASP A 27 -1.42 1.55 -3.36
C ASP A 27 -0.95 1.97 -1.95
N SER A 28 -1.70 1.58 -0.92
CA SER A 28 -1.38 1.91 0.47
C SER A 28 -0.04 1.33 0.92
N SER A 29 0.24 0.07 0.57
CA SER A 29 1.45 -0.61 1.02
C SER A 29 2.72 0.01 0.41
N THR A 30 2.66 0.44 -0.85
CA THR A 30 3.82 0.98 -1.58
C THR A 30 4.08 2.46 -1.31
N ASN A 31 3.08 3.23 -0.90
CA ASN A 31 3.23 4.64 -0.53
C ASN A 31 4.30 4.88 0.56
N ALA A 32 4.51 3.93 1.47
CA ALA A 32 5.50 4.04 2.54
C ALA A 32 6.97 3.97 2.05
N ILE A 33 7.24 3.33 0.90
CA ILE A 33 8.60 3.19 0.35
C ILE A 33 8.93 4.34 -0.61
N THR A 34 7.93 4.98 -1.20
CA THR A 34 8.15 5.96 -2.28
C THR A 34 8.90 7.20 -1.77
N PRO A 35 10.16 7.42 -2.21
CA PRO A 35 10.95 8.56 -1.75
C PRO A 35 10.42 9.88 -2.31
N PHE A 36 9.62 9.85 -3.38
CA PHE A 36 9.07 11.05 -4.01
C PHE A 36 7.75 11.51 -3.40
N LEU A 37 7.30 10.91 -2.29
CA LEU A 37 6.09 11.34 -1.61
C LEU A 37 6.32 12.76 -1.06
N PHE A 38 5.38 13.69 -1.31
CA PHE A 38 5.54 15.12 -0.95
C PHE A 38 5.86 15.36 0.53
N TYR A 39 5.49 14.43 1.41
CA TYR A 39 5.73 14.51 2.86
C TYR A 39 7.13 14.02 3.27
N MET A 40 7.89 13.40 2.36
CA MET A 40 9.16 12.75 2.66
C MET A 40 10.24 13.74 3.18
N PRO A 41 10.38 14.97 2.64
CA PRO A 41 11.25 16.00 3.23
C PRO A 41 10.82 16.43 4.64
N LEU A 42 9.52 16.50 4.92
CA LEU A 42 8.99 16.84 6.24
C LEU A 42 9.30 15.74 7.27
N VAL A 43 9.14 14.47 6.89
CA VAL A 43 9.49 13.35 7.76
C VAL A 43 10.99 13.33 8.04
N LEU A 44 11.83 13.64 7.04
CA LEU A 44 13.27 13.76 7.22
C LEU A 44 13.65 14.88 8.19
N THR A 45 13.01 16.06 8.11
CA THR A 45 13.32 17.16 9.04
C THR A 45 12.96 16.81 10.48
N TYR A 46 11.85 16.12 10.72
CA TYR A 46 11.51 15.60 12.05
C TYR A 46 12.51 14.55 12.55
N MET A 47 12.90 13.59 11.70
CA MET A 47 13.89 12.58 12.09
C MET A 47 15.28 13.17 12.37
N ARG A 48 15.67 14.22 11.63
CA ARG A 48 16.93 14.94 11.87
C ARG A 48 17.00 15.66 13.21
N GLN A 49 15.86 15.91 13.87
CA GLN A 49 15.85 16.44 15.24
C GLN A 49 16.39 15.40 16.24
N TYR A 50 16.21 14.11 15.98
CA TYR A 50 16.68 13.01 16.82
C TYR A 50 18.03 12.46 16.36
N ASP A 51 18.27 12.37 15.05
CA ASP A 51 19.55 11.89 14.49
C ASP A 51 19.94 12.71 13.24
N LYS A 52 20.98 13.55 13.41
CA LYS A 52 21.50 14.45 12.37
C LYS A 52 22.10 13.74 11.16
N ASN A 53 22.49 12.46 11.29
CA ASN A 53 23.10 11.70 10.21
C ASN A 53 22.08 10.97 9.31
N ILE A 54 20.78 11.09 9.61
CA ILE A 54 19.75 10.44 8.80
C ILE A 54 19.73 11.04 7.39
N THR A 55 19.81 10.13 6.43
CA THR A 55 19.68 10.37 4.99
C THR A 55 18.42 9.69 4.47
N TYR A 56 17.93 10.12 3.31
CA TYR A 56 16.78 9.50 2.63
C TYR A 56 16.89 7.97 2.48
N GLY A 57 18.09 7.45 2.22
CA GLY A 57 18.32 6.00 2.15
C GLY A 57 18.14 5.27 3.49
N SER A 58 18.46 5.91 4.62
CA SER A 58 18.21 5.34 5.95
C SER A 58 16.72 5.28 6.25
N LEU A 59 15.98 6.35 5.88
CA LEU A 59 14.54 6.41 6.00
C LEU A 59 13.86 5.30 5.18
N LEU A 60 14.32 5.10 3.93
CA LEU A 60 13.86 4.03 3.05
C LEU A 60 14.13 2.64 3.63
N LYS A 61 15.30 2.41 4.25
CA LYS A 61 15.60 1.14 4.93
C LYS A 61 14.66 0.86 6.09
N TYR A 62 14.28 1.90 6.85
CA TYR A 62 13.31 1.76 7.92
C TYR A 62 11.91 1.47 7.34
N THR A 63 11.44 2.27 6.38
CA THR A 63 10.09 2.14 5.84
C THR A 63 9.87 0.90 4.97
N TRP A 64 10.92 0.37 4.32
CA TRP A 64 10.88 -0.88 3.54
C TRP A 64 10.35 -2.05 4.35
N ARG A 65 10.85 -2.22 5.59
CA ARG A 65 10.44 -3.32 6.47
C ARG A 65 8.97 -3.20 6.86
N TYR A 66 8.52 -1.98 7.16
CA TYR A 66 7.12 -1.72 7.49
C TYR A 66 6.21 -1.97 6.29
N SER A 67 6.58 -1.50 5.11
CA SER A 67 5.80 -1.70 3.89
C SER A 67 5.63 -3.18 3.55
N LEU A 68 6.68 -3.99 3.67
CA LEU A 68 6.57 -5.45 3.48
C LEU A 68 5.62 -6.09 4.49
N CYS A 69 5.71 -5.72 5.77
CA CYS A 69 4.80 -6.24 6.79
C CYS A 69 3.34 -5.84 6.51
N ILE A 70 3.09 -4.59 6.14
CA ILE A 70 1.76 -4.09 5.79
C ILE A 70 1.22 -4.84 4.57
N LEU A 71 2.03 -4.99 3.52
CA LEU A 71 1.64 -5.72 2.32
C LEU A 71 1.22 -7.16 2.67
N LEU A 72 2.05 -7.88 3.42
CA LEU A 72 1.77 -9.26 3.81
C LEU A 72 0.49 -9.37 4.65
N VAL A 73 0.33 -8.54 5.69
CA VAL A 73 -0.84 -8.56 6.57
C VAL A 73 -2.11 -8.22 5.80
N TRP A 74 -2.07 -7.21 4.94
CA TRP A 74 -3.23 -6.81 4.13
C TRP A 74 -3.58 -7.84 3.05
N THR A 75 -2.59 -8.43 2.39
CA THR A 75 -2.84 -9.52 1.43
C THR A 75 -3.45 -10.72 2.14
N LEU A 76 -2.96 -11.08 3.33
CA LEU A 76 -3.50 -12.20 4.11
C LEU A 76 -4.95 -11.91 4.55
N LEU A 77 -5.22 -10.69 5.01
CA LEU A 77 -6.58 -10.26 5.34
C LEU A 77 -7.51 -10.32 4.11
N PHE A 78 -7.04 -9.87 2.95
CA PHE A 78 -7.81 -9.95 1.70
C PHE A 78 -8.12 -11.39 1.29
N VAL A 79 -7.14 -12.30 1.39
CA VAL A 79 -7.35 -13.73 1.09
C VAL A 79 -8.35 -14.34 2.08
N CYS A 80 -8.20 -14.10 3.38
CA CYS A 80 -9.14 -14.56 4.39
C CYS A 80 -10.56 -14.03 4.14
N TRP A 81 -10.70 -12.76 3.76
CA TRP A 81 -11.98 -12.14 3.47
C TRP A 81 -12.63 -12.71 2.21
N TYR A 82 -11.83 -12.93 1.17
CA TYR A 82 -12.27 -13.53 -0.09
C TYR A 82 -12.76 -14.96 0.12
N LEU A 83 -12.04 -15.77 0.90
CA LEU A 83 -12.44 -17.14 1.25
C LEU A 83 -13.67 -17.20 2.14
N SER A 84 -13.89 -16.18 2.99
CA SER A 84 -15.06 -16.11 3.87
C SER A 84 -16.35 -15.80 3.11
N GLY A 85 -16.28 -15.45 1.83
CA GLY A 85 -17.45 -15.11 1.01
C GLY A 85 -18.21 -13.88 1.50
N LEU A 86 -17.61 -13.09 2.39
CA LEU A 86 -18.22 -11.87 2.93
C LEU A 86 -18.30 -10.82 1.82
N PRO A 87 -19.41 -10.07 1.74
CA PRO A 87 -19.53 -9.01 0.76
C PRO A 87 -18.42 -7.98 1.01
N MET A 88 -17.62 -7.70 -0.03
CA MET A 88 -16.53 -6.71 0.01
C MET A 88 -17.02 -5.28 -0.20
N GLY A 89 -18.35 -5.10 -0.33
CA GLY A 89 -19.07 -3.86 -0.53
C GLY A 89 -20.52 -3.99 -0.04
N LEU A 90 -21.29 -2.90 -0.14
CA LEU A 90 -22.74 -2.89 0.07
C LEU A 90 -23.46 -3.28 -1.22
#